data_AF-A0A961SQ84-F1
#
_entry.id   AF-A0A961SQ84-F1
#
_cell.length_a   1.000
_cell.length_b   1.000
_cell.length_c   1.000
_cell.angle_alpha   90.00
_cell.angle_beta   90.00
_cell.angle_gamma   90.00
#
_symmetry.space_group_name_H-M   'P 1'
#
loop_
_entity.id
_entity.type
_entity.pdbx_description
1 polymer ?
#
loop_
_entity_poly.entity_id
_entity_poly.type
_entity_poly.pdbx_seq_one_letter_code
_entity_poly.pdbx_strand_id
1 'polypeptide(L)'
;MRISTFSILTVVGVAAWVQPAFADICYDLWYERNAIYNDNGYCFNTREGRRTFDNSDCYTDYPDFTRSEQRRIKQIKREERRLGCT
;
A
#
# COMPACT_ATOMS: atom_id res chain seq x y z
N MET A 1 -49.73 37.42 24.57
CA MET A 1 -49.13 36.35 23.74
C MET A 1 -48.27 36.97 22.67
N ARG A 2 -46.95 36.78 22.72
CA ARG A 2 -46.03 37.06 21.61
C ARG A 2 -45.12 35.84 21.48
N ILE A 3 -45.20 35.20 20.32
CA ILE A 3 -44.62 33.88 20.02
C ILE A 3 -43.13 34.04 19.74
N SER A 4 -42.34 33.19 20.39
CA SER A 4 -40.89 33.10 20.35
C SER A 4 -40.34 32.79 18.96
N THR A 5 -39.29 33.50 18.56
CA THR A 5 -38.41 33.10 17.47
C THR A 5 -37.17 32.42 18.05
N PHE A 6 -37.16 31.08 18.10
CA PHE A 6 -35.95 30.32 18.36
C PHE A 6 -35.19 30.16 17.05
N SER A 7 -34.11 30.91 16.87
CA SER A 7 -33.15 30.70 15.77
C SER A 7 -32.37 29.42 16.06
N ILE A 8 -32.65 28.36 15.30
CA ILE A 8 -31.89 27.11 15.35
C ILE A 8 -30.60 27.33 14.56
N LEU A 9 -29.50 27.56 15.29
CA LEU A 9 -28.14 27.46 14.75
C LEU A 9 -27.79 25.97 14.62
N THR A 10 -27.95 25.42 13.41
CA THR A 10 -27.46 24.08 13.08
C THR A 10 -25.94 24.11 12.97
N VAL A 11 -25.26 23.65 14.03
CA VAL A 11 -23.82 23.37 13.98
C VAL A 11 -23.63 22.11 13.13
N VAL A 12 -23.17 22.29 11.89
CA VAL A 12 -22.72 21.18 11.03
C VAL A 12 -21.40 20.66 11.62
N GLY A 13 -21.46 19.54 12.33
CA GLY A 13 -20.28 18.84 12.84
C GLY A 13 -19.44 18.32 11.68
N VAL A 14 -18.16 18.71 11.64
CA VAL A 14 -17.19 18.25 10.65
C VAL A 14 -16.89 16.76 10.89
N ALA A 15 -17.33 15.89 9.99
CA ALA A 15 -16.93 14.47 10.01
C ALA A 15 -15.51 14.34 9.45
N ALA A 16 -14.50 14.36 10.32
CA ALA A 16 -13.12 14.06 9.96
C ALA A 16 -12.95 12.53 9.85
N TRP A 17 -13.09 11.98 8.64
CA TRP A 17 -12.64 10.62 8.34
C TRP A 17 -11.14 10.66 8.03
N VAL A 18 -10.29 10.56 9.06
CA VAL A 18 -8.84 10.37 8.86
C VAL A 18 -8.49 8.90 9.02
N GLN A 19 -8.39 8.18 7.90
CA GLN A 19 -7.62 6.94 7.77
C GLN A 19 -7.19 6.77 6.29
N PRO A 20 -5.94 7.10 5.92
CA PRO A 20 -5.27 6.21 4.95
C PRO A 20 -3.79 5.92 5.25
N ALA A 21 -3.25 6.30 6.41
CA ALA A 21 -1.80 6.15 6.66
C ALA A 21 -1.30 4.68 6.58
N PHE A 22 -2.11 3.70 7.01
CA PHE A 22 -1.71 2.29 6.96
C PHE A 22 -1.84 1.67 5.56
N ALA A 23 -2.80 2.13 4.75
CA ALA A 23 -2.95 1.65 3.38
C ALA A 23 -1.76 2.10 2.52
N ASP A 24 -1.30 3.34 2.74
CA ASP A 24 -0.08 3.87 2.09
C ASP A 24 1.16 3.06 2.51
N ILE A 25 1.34 2.78 3.81
CA ILE A 25 2.48 1.97 4.29
C ILE A 25 2.46 0.54 3.74
N CYS A 26 1.28 -0.11 3.70
CA CYS A 26 1.17 -1.45 3.13
C CYS A 26 1.51 -1.46 1.64
N TYR A 27 1.08 -0.44 0.90
CA TYR A 27 1.44 -0.30 -0.50
C TYR A 27 2.94 -0.04 -0.68
N ASP A 28 3.55 0.81 0.15
CA ASP A 28 4.98 1.11 0.09
C ASP A 28 5.83 -0.15 0.34
N LEU A 29 5.47 -0.95 1.35
CA LEU A 29 6.12 -2.22 1.64
C LEU A 29 5.96 -3.22 0.50
N TRP A 30 4.74 -3.34 -0.05
CA TRP A 30 4.49 -4.18 -1.20
C TRP A 30 5.32 -3.72 -2.40
N TYR A 31 5.33 -2.42 -2.69
CA TYR A 31 6.07 -1.83 -3.81
C TYR A 31 7.56 -2.10 -3.65
N GLU A 32 8.14 -1.79 -2.50
CA GLU A 32 9.56 -2.00 -2.24
C GLU A 32 9.97 -3.47 -2.40
N ARG A 33 9.17 -4.39 -1.84
CA ARG A 33 9.44 -5.83 -2.02
C ARG A 33 9.40 -6.20 -3.49
N ASN A 34 8.39 -5.75 -4.24
CA ASN A 34 8.24 -6.12 -5.64
C ASN A 34 9.25 -5.40 -6.56
N ALA A 35 9.74 -4.21 -6.21
CA ALA A 35 10.85 -3.57 -6.92
C ALA A 35 12.11 -4.45 -6.91
N ILE A 36 12.43 -5.09 -5.78
CA ILE A 36 13.54 -6.06 -5.72
C ILE A 36 13.29 -7.25 -6.68
N TYR A 37 12.05 -7.71 -6.82
CA TYR A 37 11.72 -8.77 -7.78
C TYR A 37 11.88 -8.30 -9.22
N ASN A 38 11.41 -7.08 -9.52
CA ASN A 38 11.54 -6.45 -10.83
C ASN A 38 13.01 -6.30 -11.23
N ASP A 39 13.85 -5.78 -10.34
CA ASP A 39 15.29 -5.58 -10.57
C ASP A 39 16.04 -6.89 -10.83
N ASN A 40 15.48 -8.03 -10.41
CA ASN A 40 16.02 -9.36 -10.65
C ASN A 40 15.29 -10.12 -11.78
N GLY A 41 14.53 -9.41 -12.61
CA GLY A 41 13.94 -9.93 -13.85
C GLY A 41 12.63 -10.68 -13.71
N TYR A 42 11.90 -10.50 -12.61
CA TYR A 42 10.65 -11.22 -12.35
C TYR A 42 9.52 -10.82 -13.30
N CYS A 43 8.89 -11.81 -13.95
CA CYS A 43 7.71 -11.59 -14.77
C CYS A 43 6.41 -11.56 -13.93
N PHE A 44 5.86 -10.37 -13.72
CA PHE A 44 4.63 -10.23 -12.93
C PHE A 44 3.41 -10.78 -13.68
N ASN A 45 2.64 -11.66 -13.02
CA ASN A 45 1.41 -12.24 -13.58
C ASN A 45 0.13 -11.64 -12.98
N THR A 46 0.22 -10.96 -11.83
CA THR A 46 -0.92 -10.30 -11.19
C THR A 46 -1.30 -9.03 -11.96
N ARG A 47 -2.56 -8.58 -11.83
CA ARG A 47 -3.00 -7.33 -12.47
C ARG A 47 -2.25 -6.13 -11.90
N GLU A 48 -2.11 -6.08 -10.58
CA GLU A 48 -1.45 -5.00 -9.85
C GLU A 48 0.05 -4.93 -10.17
N GLY A 49 0.74 -6.08 -10.23
CA GLY A 49 2.15 -6.14 -10.62
C GLY A 49 2.38 -5.59 -12.03
N ARG A 50 1.63 -6.10 -13.02
CA ARG A 50 1.72 -5.65 -14.42
C ARG A 50 1.35 -4.19 -14.67
N ARG A 51 0.55 -3.60 -13.78
CA ARG A 51 0.18 -2.17 -13.85
C ARG A 51 1.25 -1.28 -13.23
N THR A 52 2.03 -1.80 -12.30
CA THR A 52 2.98 -1.02 -11.49
C THR A 52 4.39 -1.09 -12.05
N PHE A 53 4.80 -2.26 -12.55
CA PHE A 53 6.14 -2.53 -13.03
C PHE A 53 6.12 -2.79 -14.54
N ASP A 54 7.19 -2.38 -15.23
CA ASP A 54 7.38 -2.77 -16.63
C ASP A 54 7.67 -4.27 -16.67
N ASN A 55 7.00 -4.94 -17.60
CA ASN A 55 7.07 -6.39 -17.78
C ASN A 55 7.68 -6.74 -19.15
N SER A 56 8.13 -5.73 -19.92
CA SER A 56 8.58 -5.90 -21.30
C SER A 56 9.97 -6.53 -21.44
N ASP A 57 10.79 -6.46 -20.38
CA ASP A 57 12.17 -6.94 -20.32
C ASP A 57 12.40 -8.03 -19.24
N CYS A 58 11.34 -8.50 -18.60
CA CYS A 58 11.41 -9.59 -17.64
C CYS A 58 11.84 -10.91 -18.32
N TYR A 59 12.48 -11.81 -17.57
CA TYR A 59 13.05 -13.04 -18.14
C TYR A 59 12.92 -14.28 -17.24
N THR A 60 12.38 -14.18 -16.03
CA THR A 60 12.25 -15.31 -15.11
C THR A 60 11.02 -15.22 -14.22
N ASP A 61 10.46 -16.37 -13.82
CA ASP A 61 9.48 -16.49 -12.73
C ASP A 61 10.14 -16.82 -11.38
N TYR A 62 11.45 -17.10 -11.38
CA TYR A 62 12.22 -17.51 -10.21
C TYR A 62 13.52 -16.70 -10.14
N PRO A 63 13.46 -15.46 -9.66
CA PRO A 63 14.64 -14.61 -9.56
C PRO A 63 15.61 -15.15 -8.51
N ASP A 64 16.90 -15.13 -8.84
CA ASP A 64 17.94 -15.31 -7.84
C ASP A 64 18.19 -13.99 -7.12
N PHE A 65 18.36 -14.05 -5.80
CA PHE A 65 18.56 -12.86 -4.98
C PHE A 65 19.91 -12.92 -4.27
N THR A 66 20.60 -11.79 -4.18
CA THR A 66 21.75 -11.61 -3.30
C THR A 66 21.38 -11.83 -1.83
N ARG A 67 22.38 -12.06 -0.98
CA ARG A 67 22.16 -12.21 0.47
C ARG A 67 21.52 -10.97 1.10
N SER A 68 21.84 -9.77 0.61
CA SER A 68 21.26 -8.50 1.07
C SER A 68 19.78 -8.39 0.71
N GLU A 69 19.42 -8.68 -0.54
CA GLU A 69 18.02 -8.64 -1.00
C GLU A 69 17.17 -9.64 -0.26
N GLN A 70 17.65 -10.87 -0.09
CA GLN A 70 16.95 -11.89 0.70
C GLN A 70 16.69 -11.41 2.14
N ARG A 71 17.65 -10.72 2.77
CA ARG A 71 17.46 -10.14 4.11
C ARG A 71 16.40 -9.03 4.09
N ARG A 72 16.44 -8.15 3.08
CA ARG A 72 15.47 -7.05 2.93
C ARG A 72 14.06 -7.56 2.67
N ILE A 73 13.88 -8.48 1.73
CA ILE A 73 12.59 -9.15 1.46
C ILE A 73 12.05 -9.80 2.74
N LYS A 74 12.89 -10.52 3.50
CA LYS A 74 12.48 -11.14 4.77
C LYS A 74 12.07 -10.10 5.81
N GLN A 75 12.73 -8.95 5.85
CA GLN A 75 12.36 -7.84 6.74
C GLN A 75 11.00 -7.25 6.36
N ILE A 76 10.82 -6.88 5.09
CA ILE A 76 9.56 -6.33 4.59
C ILE A 76 8.41 -7.30 4.86
N LYS A 77 8.58 -8.59 4.55
CA LYS A 77 7.56 -9.62 4.85
C LYS A 77 7.23 -9.75 6.34
N ARG A 78 8.15 -9.44 7.25
CA ARG A 78 7.84 -9.41 8.70
C ARG A 78 7.01 -8.17 9.05
N GLU A 79 7.34 -7.02 8.46
CA GLU A 79 6.64 -5.76 8.69
C GLU A 79 5.21 -5.80 8.10
N GLU A 80 5.04 -6.31 6.88
CA GLU A 80 3.73 -6.55 6.27
C GLU A 80 2.84 -7.42 7.17
N ARG A 81 3.37 -8.53 7.71
CA ARG A 81 2.64 -9.37 8.66
C ARG A 81 2.29 -8.67 9.96
N ARG A 82 3.19 -7.82 10.48
CA ARG A 82 2.96 -7.05 11.71
C ARG A 82 1.82 -6.04 11.53
N LEU A 83 1.71 -5.46 10.33
CA LEU A 83 0.74 -4.44 9.98
C LEU A 83 -0.57 -5.00 9.39
N GLY A 84 -0.62 -6.30 9.06
CA GLY A 84 -1.79 -6.93 8.49
C GLY A 84 -1.99 -6.64 6.99
N CYS A 85 -0.92 -6.33 6.26
CA CYS A 85 -0.95 -6.14 4.82
C CYS A 85 -1.14 -7.52 4.13
N THR A 86 -2.24 -7.71 3.40
CA THR A 86 -2.60 -8.97 2.70
C THR A 86 -2.24 -8.93 1.23
#